data_AF-A0A8T4URL2-F1
#
_entry.id   AF-A0A8T4URL2-F1
#
_cell.length_a   1.000
_cell.length_b   1.000
_cell.length_c   1.000
_cell.angle_alpha   90.00
_cell.angle_beta   90.00
_cell.angle_gamma   90.00
#
_symmetry.space_group_name_H-M   'P 1'
#
loop_
_entity.id
_entity.type
_entity.pdbx_description
1 polymer ?
#
loop_
_entity_poly.entity_id
_entity_poly.type
_entity_poly.pdbx_seq_one_letter_code
_entity_poly.pdbx_strand_id
1 'polypeptide(L)'
;MKKIITILLILMILFIFACENKVNVSTDNNSPNQNTNSKSTDKGRAVFTITDAATEMGTVSKVEMKVDSIKIHSESKGWTTVSTNSKIYDLLKLKANSKNALLANAELEEGTYNKMELEISEVIVVDSQGSHKATLPSNKMILNGQLVVEEGFTSTANFDVLLDESLHTTKEDEYVLAPVIDLETRSQAQVNVKNEEDIEISGGEIITDVKIGMDINGNVGVGLKIPANAVISVSGGVINNVGVSLENDLGIAA
;
A
#
# COMPACT_ATOMS: atom_id res chain seq x y z
N MET A 1 27.93 35.38 -39.39
CA MET A 1 27.15 36.04 -40.45
C MET A 1 25.73 35.50 -40.43
N LYS A 2 24.72 36.38 -40.29
CA LYS A 2 23.35 36.32 -40.86
C LYS A 2 22.51 35.04 -40.61
N LYS A 3 21.31 35.03 -40.02
CA LYS A 3 20.30 36.09 -39.75
C LYS A 3 19.37 35.72 -38.58
N ILE A 4 18.94 36.76 -37.90
CA ILE A 4 17.74 36.91 -37.06
C ILE A 4 16.50 36.83 -37.95
N ILE A 5 15.44 36.11 -37.53
CA ILE A 5 14.04 36.44 -37.88
C ILE A 5 13.15 36.24 -36.64
N THR A 6 12.73 37.40 -36.11
CA THR A 6 11.64 37.66 -35.18
C THR A 6 10.29 37.56 -35.91
N ILE A 7 9.29 36.86 -35.36
CA ILE A 7 7.88 37.25 -35.51
C ILE A 7 7.13 37.04 -34.19
N LEU A 8 6.49 38.14 -33.80
CA LEU A 8 5.69 38.47 -32.63
C LEU A 8 4.31 38.83 -33.18
N LEU A 9 3.20 38.29 -32.64
CA LEU A 9 1.84 38.89 -32.64
C LEU A 9 0.87 37.93 -31.90
N ILE A 10 0.42 38.19 -30.65
CA ILE A 10 -0.70 39.07 -30.18
C ILE A 10 -2.07 38.36 -30.12
N LEU A 11 -2.85 38.77 -29.10
CA LEU A 11 -4.31 38.62 -28.85
C LEU A 11 -4.69 37.43 -27.96
N MET A 12 -4.83 37.54 -26.62
CA MET A 12 -5.75 38.38 -25.83
C MET A 12 -7.21 38.28 -26.28
N ILE A 13 -7.94 37.28 -25.77
CA ILE A 13 -9.40 37.36 -25.61
C ILE A 13 -9.77 36.95 -24.19
N LEU A 14 -10.16 37.97 -23.42
CA LEU A 14 -11.01 37.91 -22.24
C LEU A 14 -12.23 36.99 -22.50
N PHE A 15 -12.43 35.98 -21.68
CA PHE A 15 -13.76 35.44 -21.43
C PHE A 15 -14.16 35.78 -19.99
N ILE A 16 -14.74 36.98 -19.84
CA ILE A 16 -15.57 37.32 -18.68
C ILE A 16 -17.00 36.99 -19.12
N PHE A 17 -17.55 35.87 -18.65
CA PHE A 17 -18.99 35.71 -18.60
C PHE A 17 -19.41 35.66 -17.14
N ALA A 18 -19.96 36.80 -16.72
CA ALA A 18 -20.83 36.92 -15.57
C ALA A 18 -22.12 36.12 -15.85
N CYS A 19 -22.48 35.21 -14.95
CA CYS A 19 -23.88 34.83 -14.78
C CYS A 19 -24.41 35.56 -13.56
N GLU A 20 -25.25 36.56 -13.83
CA GLU A 20 -26.08 37.23 -12.84
C GLU A 20 -27.18 36.30 -12.30
N ASN A 21 -27.51 36.56 -11.04
CA ASN A 21 -28.48 35.86 -10.21
C ASN A 21 -29.91 35.93 -10.75
N LYS A 22 -30.60 34.78 -10.79
CA LYS A 22 -32.08 34.76 -10.73
C LYS A 22 -32.51 34.54 -9.28
N VAL A 23 -32.93 35.62 -8.63
CA VAL A 23 -33.73 35.59 -7.41
C VAL A 23 -35.13 35.16 -7.81
N ASN A 24 -35.54 33.95 -7.44
CA ASN A 24 -36.92 33.50 -7.48
C ASN A 24 -37.53 33.67 -6.09
N VAL A 25 -38.34 34.72 -5.90
CA VAL A 25 -39.26 34.83 -4.77
C VAL A 25 -40.56 34.16 -5.21
N SER A 26 -40.81 32.98 -4.67
CA SER A 26 -42.15 32.38 -4.66
C SER A 26 -42.55 32.18 -3.21
N THR A 27 -43.50 33.01 -2.79
CA THR A 27 -44.26 32.91 -1.55
C THR A 27 -45.31 31.84 -1.74
N ASP A 28 -45.28 30.75 -0.97
CA ASP A 28 -46.48 29.95 -0.70
C ASP A 28 -46.39 29.25 0.66
N ASN A 29 -47.50 29.34 1.39
CA ASN A 29 -47.70 28.87 2.75
C ASN A 29 -48.13 27.40 2.81
N ASN A 30 -47.75 26.74 3.91
CA ASN A 30 -48.26 25.47 4.46
C ASN A 30 -47.93 24.16 3.72
N SER A 31 -46.90 23.46 4.22
CA SER A 31 -46.87 21.98 4.24
C SER A 31 -45.93 21.50 5.37
N PRO A 32 -46.21 20.36 6.04
CA PRO A 32 -45.68 20.06 7.36
C PRO A 32 -44.23 19.61 7.31
N ASN A 33 -43.42 20.26 8.15
CA ASN A 33 -42.22 19.79 8.85
C ASN A 33 -41.75 18.37 8.44
N GLN A 34 -41.04 18.28 7.31
CA GLN A 34 -40.12 17.18 7.08
C GLN A 34 -38.76 17.61 7.60
N ASN A 35 -38.49 17.19 8.82
CA ASN A 35 -37.16 17.15 9.40
C ASN A 35 -36.35 16.11 8.62
N THR A 36 -35.85 16.50 7.43
CA THR A 36 -34.87 15.70 6.71
C THR A 36 -33.56 15.84 7.47
N ASN A 37 -33.37 14.97 8.47
CA ASN A 37 -32.05 14.56 8.93
C ASN A 37 -31.34 13.93 7.73
N SER A 38 -30.83 14.78 6.84
CA SER A 38 -29.77 14.43 5.91
C SER A 38 -28.58 14.10 6.79
N LYS A 39 -28.46 12.82 7.16
CA LYS A 39 -27.26 12.28 7.77
C LYS A 39 -26.18 12.45 6.71
N SER A 40 -25.46 13.58 6.72
CA SER A 40 -24.21 13.68 5.99
C SER A 40 -23.39 12.49 6.46
N THR A 41 -23.03 11.61 5.53
CA THR A 41 -22.01 10.65 5.85
C THR A 41 -20.72 11.41 5.65
N ASP A 42 -20.21 11.96 6.74
CA ASP A 42 -18.92 12.64 6.78
C ASP A 42 -17.89 11.59 6.35
N LYS A 43 -17.47 11.66 5.08
CA LYS A 43 -16.65 10.65 4.42
C LYS A 43 -15.41 11.29 3.81
N GLY A 44 -14.31 10.58 3.89
CA GLY A 44 -13.05 10.91 3.25
C GLY A 44 -12.63 9.83 2.27
N ARG A 45 -11.83 10.23 1.29
CA ARG A 45 -11.23 9.30 0.34
C ARG A 45 -10.03 8.62 0.98
N ALA A 46 -9.89 7.31 0.84
CA ALA A 46 -8.72 6.55 1.26
C ALA A 46 -8.11 5.77 0.10
N VAL A 47 -6.81 5.92 -0.09
CA VAL A 47 -6.06 5.24 -1.16
C VAL A 47 -5.00 4.34 -0.54
N PHE A 48 -5.01 3.07 -0.94
CA PHE A 48 -4.11 2.03 -0.46
C PHE A 48 -3.19 1.63 -1.61
N THR A 49 -1.88 1.66 -1.38
CA THR A 49 -0.88 1.37 -2.41
C THR A 49 0.15 0.36 -1.93
N ILE A 50 0.71 -0.40 -2.86
CA ILE A 50 1.82 -1.33 -2.61
C ILE A 50 3.01 -0.94 -3.48
N THR A 51 4.21 -1.05 -2.92
CA THR A 51 5.48 -0.90 -3.64
C THR A 51 6.48 -1.91 -3.06
N ASP A 52 7.68 -1.91 -3.62
CA ASP A 52 8.83 -2.61 -3.05
C ASP A 52 10.06 -1.70 -3.05
N ALA A 53 10.80 -1.75 -1.95
CA ALA A 53 12.04 -1.02 -1.75
C ALA A 53 13.27 -1.93 -1.60
N ALA A 54 13.15 -3.22 -1.89
CA ALA A 54 14.21 -4.19 -1.71
C ALA A 54 15.53 -3.83 -2.40
N THR A 55 16.61 -4.41 -1.89
CA THR A 55 17.92 -4.40 -2.55
C THR A 55 18.02 -5.52 -3.60
N GLU A 56 19.17 -5.63 -4.29
CA GLU A 56 19.39 -6.61 -5.36
C GLU A 56 19.12 -8.06 -4.89
N MET A 57 18.19 -8.75 -5.57
CA MET A 57 17.70 -10.09 -5.18
C MET A 57 18.46 -11.26 -5.84
N GLY A 58 19.71 -11.02 -6.27
CA GLY A 58 20.57 -12.03 -6.86
C GLY A 58 19.98 -12.70 -8.10
N THR A 59 19.69 -14.01 -8.01
CA THR A 59 19.15 -14.81 -9.12
C THR A 59 17.63 -14.74 -9.28
N VAL A 60 16.93 -14.10 -8.33
CA VAL A 60 15.48 -13.91 -8.42
C VAL A 60 15.16 -12.77 -9.38
N SER A 61 14.42 -13.09 -10.43
CA SER A 61 14.06 -12.17 -11.51
C SER A 61 12.64 -11.58 -11.37
N LYS A 62 11.77 -12.24 -10.60
CA LYS A 62 10.37 -11.82 -10.40
C LYS A 62 9.85 -12.34 -9.07
N VAL A 63 9.02 -11.54 -8.39
CA VAL A 63 8.23 -11.98 -7.24
C VAL A 63 6.80 -11.46 -7.43
N GLU A 64 5.88 -12.38 -7.71
CA GLU A 64 4.46 -12.10 -7.87
C GLU A 64 3.73 -12.37 -6.56
N MET A 65 3.16 -11.32 -5.97
CA MET A 65 2.36 -11.40 -4.75
C MET A 65 0.89 -11.19 -5.05
N LYS A 66 0.04 -12.14 -4.66
CA LYS A 66 -1.40 -12.05 -4.81
C LYS A 66 -2.05 -11.54 -3.52
N VAL A 67 -2.65 -10.36 -3.59
CA VAL A 67 -3.41 -9.75 -2.49
C VAL A 67 -4.90 -9.90 -2.80
N ASP A 68 -5.64 -10.58 -1.92
CA ASP A 68 -7.06 -10.90 -2.11
C ASP A 68 -7.99 -9.88 -1.50
N SER A 69 -7.65 -9.36 -0.32
CA SER A 69 -8.49 -8.41 0.39
C SER A 69 -7.70 -7.43 1.24
N ILE A 70 -8.33 -6.28 1.48
CA ILE A 70 -7.87 -5.26 2.42
C ILE A 70 -9.00 -4.99 3.40
N LYS A 71 -8.69 -5.02 4.69
CA LYS A 71 -9.61 -4.58 5.75
C LYS A 71 -8.93 -3.56 6.63
N ILE A 72 -9.74 -2.71 7.25
CA ILE A 72 -9.29 -1.73 8.25
C ILE A 72 -10.10 -1.92 9.52
N HIS A 73 -9.49 -1.64 10.66
CA HIS A 73 -10.14 -1.76 11.96
C HIS A 73 -10.24 -0.39 12.62
N SER A 74 -11.37 -0.08 13.25
CA SER A 74 -11.47 0.97 14.26
C SER A 74 -12.08 0.42 15.54
N GLU A 75 -11.78 1.03 16.68
CA GLU A 75 -12.36 0.63 17.97
C GLU A 75 -13.88 0.78 18.00
N SER A 76 -14.44 1.74 17.25
CA SER A 76 -15.87 2.04 17.25
C SER A 76 -16.69 1.17 16.30
N LYS A 77 -16.11 0.69 15.20
CA LYS A 77 -16.83 -0.05 14.13
C LYS A 77 -16.33 -1.47 13.94
N GLY A 78 -15.21 -1.84 14.55
CA GLY A 78 -14.53 -3.10 14.29
C GLY A 78 -13.92 -3.13 12.89
N TRP A 79 -13.90 -4.32 12.28
CA TRP A 79 -13.35 -4.53 10.94
C TRP A 79 -14.32 -4.09 9.84
N THR A 80 -13.82 -3.24 8.94
CA THR A 80 -14.49 -2.81 7.72
C THR A 80 -13.68 -3.30 6.52
N THR A 81 -14.35 -3.97 5.58
CA THR A 81 -13.74 -4.38 4.32
C THR A 81 -13.59 -3.18 3.38
N VAL A 82 -12.37 -2.93 2.91
CA VAL A 82 -12.07 -1.88 1.93
C VAL A 82 -12.15 -2.42 0.51
N SER A 83 -11.59 -3.61 0.28
CA SER A 83 -11.57 -4.26 -1.03
C SER A 83 -11.58 -5.78 -0.87
N THR A 84 -12.24 -6.46 -1.80
CA THR A 84 -12.15 -7.91 -2.03
C THR A 84 -11.67 -8.22 -3.45
N ASN A 85 -11.14 -7.22 -4.14
CA ASN A 85 -10.68 -7.36 -5.53
C ASN A 85 -9.28 -7.95 -5.50
N SER A 86 -9.21 -9.26 -5.76
CA SER A 86 -7.94 -9.99 -5.82
C SER A 86 -7.09 -9.52 -7.01
N LYS A 87 -5.82 -9.18 -6.74
CA LYS A 87 -4.85 -8.70 -7.74
C LYS A 87 -3.46 -9.27 -7.47
N ILE A 88 -2.68 -9.44 -8.54
CA ILE A 88 -1.29 -9.90 -8.49
C ILE A 88 -0.37 -8.71 -8.78
N TYR A 89 0.67 -8.56 -7.97
CA TYR A 89 1.65 -7.49 -8.05
C TYR A 89 3.04 -8.08 -8.27
N ASP A 90 3.72 -7.64 -9.33
CA ASP A 90 5.13 -7.93 -9.55
C ASP A 90 5.97 -6.90 -8.79
N LEU A 91 6.42 -7.28 -7.60
CA LEU A 91 7.09 -6.38 -6.66
C LEU A 91 8.43 -5.89 -7.21
N LEU A 92 9.21 -6.75 -7.87
CA LEU A 92 10.48 -6.35 -8.47
C LEU A 92 10.29 -5.40 -9.65
N LYS A 93 9.20 -5.55 -10.42
CA LYS A 93 8.83 -4.55 -11.44
C LYS A 93 8.46 -3.20 -10.82
N LEU A 94 7.74 -3.19 -9.69
CA LEU A 94 7.40 -1.94 -8.98
C LEU A 94 8.66 -1.22 -8.49
N LYS A 95 9.58 -1.96 -7.85
CA LYS A 95 10.89 -1.48 -7.44
C LYS A 95 11.69 -0.91 -8.60
N ALA A 96 11.86 -1.68 -9.68
CA ALA A 96 12.66 -1.30 -10.84
C ALA A 96 12.17 0.00 -11.51
N ASN A 97 10.86 0.24 -11.46
CA ASN A 97 10.25 1.44 -12.04
C ASN A 97 10.00 2.56 -11.01
N SER A 98 10.33 2.33 -9.73
CA SER A 98 10.04 3.24 -8.62
C SER A 98 8.56 3.65 -8.57
N LYS A 99 7.67 2.65 -8.60
CA LYS A 99 6.22 2.85 -8.72
C LYS A 99 5.45 2.26 -7.55
N ASN A 100 4.39 2.98 -7.17
CA ASN A 100 3.35 2.44 -6.29
C ASN A 100 2.19 1.93 -7.14
N ALA A 101 1.77 0.69 -6.90
CA ALA A 101 0.56 0.14 -7.49
C ALA A 101 -0.65 0.32 -6.56
N LEU A 102 -1.84 0.46 -7.15
CA LEU A 102 -3.09 0.61 -6.45
C LEU A 102 -3.58 -0.74 -5.91
N LEU A 103 -3.73 -0.83 -4.59
CA LEU A 103 -4.46 -1.91 -3.93
C LEU A 103 -5.96 -1.60 -3.88
N ALA A 104 -6.32 -0.39 -3.43
CA ALA A 104 -7.70 0.05 -3.33
C ALA A 104 -7.84 1.58 -3.34
N ASN A 105 -9.00 2.06 -3.78
CA ASN A 105 -9.42 3.46 -3.67
C ASN A 105 -10.88 3.46 -3.22
N ALA A 106 -11.15 3.96 -2.02
CA ALA A 106 -12.46 3.82 -1.36
C ALA A 106 -12.88 5.11 -0.66
N GLU A 107 -14.19 5.31 -0.53
CA GLU A 107 -14.78 6.34 0.34
C GLU A 107 -15.10 5.71 1.69
N LEU A 108 -14.42 6.19 2.73
CA LEU A 108 -14.54 5.68 4.10
C LEU A 108 -15.21 6.73 4.97
N GLU A 109 -15.95 6.27 5.98
CA GLU A 109 -16.48 7.17 7.00
C GLU A 109 -15.34 7.83 7.76
N GLU A 110 -15.53 9.09 8.16
CA GLU A 110 -14.59 9.83 8.99
C GLU A 110 -14.26 9.05 10.27
N GLY A 111 -12.99 9.12 10.66
CA GLY A 111 -12.48 8.59 11.91
C GLY A 111 -11.06 8.04 11.81
N THR A 112 -10.60 7.49 12.92
CA THR A 112 -9.29 6.85 13.03
C THR A 112 -9.42 5.35 12.99
N TYR A 113 -8.69 4.73 12.07
CA TYR A 113 -8.53 3.28 11.96
C TYR A 113 -7.16 2.91 12.52
N ASN A 114 -7.09 1.94 13.41
CA ASN A 114 -5.86 1.61 14.16
C ASN A 114 -5.18 0.31 13.69
N LYS A 115 -5.79 -0.42 12.76
CA LYS A 115 -5.17 -1.60 12.12
C LYS A 115 -5.55 -1.69 10.66
N MET A 116 -4.67 -2.28 9.87
CA MET A 116 -4.88 -2.68 8.49
C MET A 116 -4.59 -4.17 8.34
N GLU A 117 -5.43 -4.89 7.62
CA GLU A 117 -5.22 -6.31 7.29
C GLU A 117 -5.04 -6.45 5.78
N LEU A 118 -3.94 -7.08 5.37
CA LEU A 118 -3.75 -7.60 4.03
C LEU A 118 -3.92 -9.11 4.04
N GLU A 119 -4.75 -9.63 3.14
CA GLU A 119 -4.87 -11.07 2.91
C GLU A 119 -4.07 -11.46 1.65
N ILE A 120 -3.00 -12.22 1.84
CA ILE A 120 -2.06 -12.66 0.81
C ILE A 120 -2.19 -14.16 0.65
N SER A 121 -2.77 -14.63 -0.46
CA SER A 121 -3.01 -16.07 -0.65
C SER A 121 -1.90 -16.80 -1.38
N GLU A 122 -1.09 -16.10 -2.15
CA GLU A 122 -0.08 -16.72 -2.99
C GLU A 122 1.09 -15.79 -3.28
N VAL A 123 2.29 -16.38 -3.28
CA VAL A 123 3.50 -15.76 -3.77
C VAL A 123 4.22 -16.72 -4.72
N ILE A 124 4.54 -16.24 -5.91
CA ILE A 124 5.32 -16.97 -6.92
C ILE A 124 6.66 -16.24 -7.10
N VAL A 125 7.74 -16.98 -6.96
CA VAL A 125 9.12 -16.52 -7.17
C VAL A 125 9.62 -17.09 -8.49
N VAL A 126 10.23 -16.27 -9.33
CA VAL A 126 10.81 -16.72 -10.60
C VAL A 126 12.32 -16.50 -10.59
N ASP A 127 13.06 -17.58 -10.76
CA ASP A 127 14.52 -17.58 -10.85
C ASP A 127 15.01 -18.29 -12.12
N SER A 128 16.32 -18.57 -12.19
CA SER A 128 16.93 -19.27 -13.32
C SER A 128 16.40 -20.70 -13.58
N GLN A 129 15.81 -21.35 -12.58
CA GLN A 129 15.27 -22.71 -12.64
C GLN A 129 13.77 -22.74 -12.96
N GLY A 130 13.08 -21.60 -12.87
CA GLY A 130 11.67 -21.47 -13.24
C GLY A 130 10.84 -20.76 -12.18
N SER A 131 9.54 -21.07 -12.17
CA SER A 131 8.57 -20.52 -11.22
C SER A 131 8.37 -21.45 -10.02
N HIS A 132 8.49 -20.89 -8.82
CA HIS A 132 8.40 -21.61 -7.55
C HIS A 132 7.35 -20.94 -6.68
N LYS A 133 6.52 -21.74 -6.00
CA LYS A 133 5.59 -21.21 -5.01
C LYS A 133 6.32 -21.03 -3.68
N ALA A 134 6.27 -19.82 -3.12
CA ALA A 134 6.81 -19.59 -1.80
C ALA A 134 5.82 -20.01 -0.71
N THR A 135 6.35 -20.54 0.39
CA THR A 135 5.57 -20.82 1.61
C THR A 135 5.40 -19.55 2.41
N LEU A 136 4.18 -19.29 2.89
CA LEU A 136 3.85 -18.16 3.75
C LEU A 136 3.65 -18.66 5.20
N PRO A 137 4.25 -18.01 6.22
CA PRO A 137 3.94 -18.34 7.62
C PRO A 137 2.45 -18.13 7.96
N SER A 138 1.81 -17.15 7.33
CA SER A 138 0.39 -16.85 7.44
C SER A 138 -0.08 -16.17 6.15
N ASN A 139 -1.35 -16.38 5.79
CA ASN A 139 -1.99 -15.64 4.68
C ASN A 139 -2.57 -14.29 5.12
N LYS A 140 -2.48 -13.94 6.41
CA LYS A 140 -2.98 -12.68 6.96
C LYS A 140 -1.84 -11.88 7.56
N MET A 141 -1.76 -10.60 7.17
CA MET A 141 -0.86 -9.64 7.75
C MET A 141 -1.65 -8.50 8.40
N ILE A 142 -1.68 -8.48 9.73
CA ILE A 142 -2.36 -7.44 10.52
C ILE A 142 -1.32 -6.43 11.00
N LEU A 143 -1.34 -5.25 10.40
CA LEU A 143 -0.44 -4.14 10.66
C LEU A 143 -1.08 -3.20 11.66
N ASN A 144 -0.42 -2.95 12.80
CA ASN A 144 -0.84 -1.94 13.77
C ASN A 144 -0.31 -0.58 13.32
N GLY A 145 -1.20 0.30 12.85
CA GLY A 145 -0.85 1.61 12.34
C GLY A 145 -2.11 2.47 12.20
N GLN A 146 -1.98 3.77 12.39
CA GLN A 146 -3.10 4.69 12.35
C GLN A 146 -3.34 5.22 10.93
N LEU A 147 -4.57 5.12 10.45
CA LEU A 147 -5.06 5.82 9.27
C LEU A 147 -6.17 6.78 9.74
N VAL A 148 -5.95 8.07 9.57
CA VAL A 148 -6.93 9.11 9.91
C VAL A 148 -7.65 9.51 8.64
N VAL A 149 -8.97 9.28 8.58
CA VAL A 149 -9.84 9.68 7.48
C VAL A 149 -10.64 10.91 7.93
N GLU A 150 -10.52 12.01 7.18
CA GLU A 150 -11.23 13.27 7.44
C GLU A 150 -12.19 13.57 6.29
N GLU A 151 -13.31 14.21 6.59
CA GLU A 151 -14.31 14.56 5.58
C GLU A 151 -13.71 15.45 4.48
N GLY A 152 -13.95 15.07 3.22
CA GLY A 152 -13.53 15.87 2.06
C GLY A 152 -12.03 15.86 1.77
N PHE A 153 -11.22 15.17 2.59
CA PHE A 153 -9.79 15.00 2.36
C PHE A 153 -9.45 13.59 1.86
N THR A 154 -8.23 13.44 1.35
CA THR A 154 -7.67 12.14 0.97
C THR A 154 -6.65 11.68 2.00
N SER A 155 -6.77 10.44 2.45
CA SER A 155 -5.80 9.76 3.28
C SER A 155 -5.16 8.62 2.49
N THR A 156 -3.92 8.28 2.82
CA THR A 156 -3.19 7.21 2.13
C THR A 156 -2.61 6.21 3.11
N ALA A 157 -2.53 4.95 2.68
CA ALA A 157 -1.73 3.92 3.31
C ALA A 157 -0.83 3.27 2.23
N ASN A 158 0.46 3.46 2.35
CA ASN A 158 1.46 2.87 1.48
C ASN A 158 2.12 1.68 2.19
N PHE A 159 2.04 0.50 1.56
CA PHE A 159 2.69 -0.72 2.02
C PHE A 159 3.94 -0.94 1.17
N ASP A 160 5.10 -0.56 1.71
CA ASP A 160 6.37 -0.78 1.06
C ASP A 160 6.96 -2.11 1.51
N VAL A 161 6.88 -3.13 0.65
CA VAL A 161 7.42 -4.46 0.95
C VAL A 161 8.94 -4.40 0.85
N LEU A 162 9.63 -4.96 1.85
CA LEU A 162 11.08 -5.10 1.84
C LEU A 162 11.42 -6.53 1.44
N LEU A 163 11.39 -6.85 0.14
CA LEU A 163 11.58 -8.23 -0.32
C LEU A 163 12.92 -8.86 0.10
N ASP A 164 13.98 -8.08 0.24
CA ASP A 164 15.30 -8.56 0.71
C ASP A 164 15.30 -8.93 2.19
N GLU A 165 14.39 -8.35 2.98
CA GLU A 165 14.12 -8.76 4.37
C GLU A 165 13.01 -9.81 4.48
N SER A 166 12.20 -10.01 3.43
CA SER A 166 10.99 -10.85 3.46
C SER A 166 11.17 -12.23 2.84
N LEU A 167 12.04 -12.35 1.82
CA LEU A 167 12.21 -13.56 1.04
C LEU A 167 13.43 -14.34 1.55
N HIS A 168 13.21 -15.61 1.87
CA HIS A 168 14.23 -16.51 2.39
C HIS A 168 14.28 -17.78 1.56
N THR A 169 15.49 -18.32 1.39
CA THR A 169 15.72 -19.65 0.81
C THR A 169 16.02 -20.64 1.92
N THR A 170 15.36 -21.79 1.89
CA THR A 170 15.58 -22.90 2.81
C THR A 170 16.85 -23.67 2.48
N LYS A 171 17.23 -24.63 3.33
CA LYS A 171 18.32 -25.59 3.03
C LYS A 171 18.04 -26.47 1.81
N GLU A 172 16.77 -26.67 1.50
CA GLU A 172 16.29 -27.50 0.40
C GLU A 172 15.98 -26.68 -0.86
N ASP A 173 16.50 -25.45 -0.96
CA ASP A 173 16.28 -24.50 -2.06
C ASP A 173 14.82 -24.09 -2.29
N GLU A 174 13.93 -24.36 -1.33
CA GLU A 174 12.55 -23.86 -1.34
C GLU A 174 12.47 -22.42 -0.84
N TYR A 175 11.50 -21.65 -1.35
CA TYR A 175 11.28 -20.26 -0.95
C TYR A 175 10.26 -20.13 0.20
N VAL A 176 10.56 -19.24 1.14
CA VAL A 176 9.66 -18.78 2.19
C VAL A 176 9.54 -17.26 2.09
N LEU A 177 8.32 -16.74 2.08
CA LEU A 177 8.08 -15.30 2.17
C LEU A 177 7.39 -14.96 3.49
N ALA A 178 8.11 -14.31 4.39
CA ALA A 178 7.61 -13.76 5.64
C ALA A 178 7.63 -12.22 5.51
N PRO A 179 6.49 -11.57 5.19
CA PRO A 179 6.52 -10.17 4.79
C PRO A 179 7.10 -9.26 5.89
N VAL A 180 7.97 -8.35 5.47
CA VAL A 180 8.43 -7.18 6.20
C VAL A 180 7.99 -5.97 5.39
N ILE A 181 7.21 -5.08 6.01
CA ILE A 181 6.58 -3.93 5.38
C ILE A 181 6.93 -2.66 6.14
N ASP A 182 7.44 -1.66 5.42
CA ASP A 182 7.43 -0.27 5.87
C ASP A 182 6.05 0.32 5.56
N LEU A 183 5.27 0.54 6.62
CA LEU A 183 3.93 1.10 6.54
C LEU A 183 4.00 2.61 6.76
N GLU A 184 3.65 3.37 5.74
CA GLU A 184 3.47 4.82 5.84
C GLU A 184 2.00 5.18 5.62
N THR A 185 1.43 5.98 6.53
CA THR A 185 0.10 6.57 6.31
C THR A 185 0.16 8.09 6.35
N ARG A 186 -0.70 8.73 5.55
CA ARG A 186 -0.85 10.19 5.54
C ARG A 186 -2.31 10.62 5.63
N SER A 187 -2.57 11.75 6.29
CA SER A 187 -3.84 12.48 6.19
C SER A 187 -3.66 13.68 5.24
N GLN A 188 -4.77 14.13 4.64
CA GLN A 188 -4.80 15.29 3.73
C GLN A 188 -3.76 15.23 2.59
N ALA A 189 -3.45 14.03 2.12
CA ALA A 189 -2.50 13.78 1.05
C ALA A 189 -3.08 14.17 -0.32
N GLN A 190 -2.20 14.46 -1.26
CA GLN A 190 -2.52 14.60 -2.67
C GLN A 190 -2.20 13.29 -3.38
N VAL A 191 -3.15 12.79 -4.17
CA VAL A 191 -2.98 11.54 -4.91
C VAL A 191 -3.27 11.77 -6.39
N ASN A 192 -2.25 11.56 -7.22
CA ASN A 192 -2.37 11.55 -8.67
C ASN A 192 -2.34 10.10 -9.18
N VAL A 193 -3.47 9.66 -9.74
CA VAL A 193 -3.61 8.31 -10.30
C VAL A 193 -3.37 8.38 -11.81
N LYS A 194 -2.16 7.99 -12.25
CA LYS A 194 -1.87 7.91 -13.70
C LYS A 194 -2.47 6.64 -14.29
N ASN A 195 -2.27 5.52 -13.61
CA ASN A 195 -2.88 4.22 -13.88
C ASN A 195 -2.77 3.33 -12.62
N GLU A 196 -3.25 2.10 -12.66
CA GLU A 196 -3.25 1.20 -11.49
C GLU A 196 -1.85 0.76 -11.02
N GLU A 197 -0.80 0.90 -11.84
CA GLU A 197 0.59 0.59 -11.48
C GLU A 197 1.44 1.86 -11.29
N ASP A 198 0.85 3.06 -11.32
CA ASP A 198 1.58 4.33 -11.21
C ASP A 198 0.75 5.35 -10.42
N ILE A 199 0.79 5.20 -9.10
CA ILE A 199 0.17 6.10 -8.13
C ILE A 199 1.24 7.00 -7.52
N GLU A 200 1.04 8.30 -7.63
CA GLU A 200 1.91 9.31 -7.02
C GLU A 200 1.20 9.91 -5.80
N ILE A 201 1.90 9.89 -4.67
CA ILE A 201 1.43 10.44 -3.39
C ILE A 201 2.38 11.57 -2.99
N SER A 202 1.83 12.73 -2.64
CA SER A 202 2.60 13.88 -2.18
C SER A 202 1.83 14.71 -1.15
N GLY A 203 2.54 15.56 -0.40
CA GLY A 203 1.92 16.41 0.63
C GLY A 203 1.28 15.60 1.76
N GLY A 204 0.40 16.25 2.52
CA GLY A 204 -0.25 15.66 3.69
C GLY A 204 0.64 15.59 4.93
N GLU A 205 0.06 15.18 6.05
CA GLU A 205 0.76 14.91 7.31
C GLU A 205 1.00 13.40 7.43
N ILE A 206 2.24 13.00 7.76
CA ILE A 206 2.56 11.59 8.05
C ILE A 206 2.02 11.26 9.44
N ILE A 207 1.12 10.28 9.48
CA ILE A 207 0.45 9.83 10.73
C ILE A 207 1.13 8.58 11.29
N THR A 208 1.52 7.66 10.42
CA THR A 208 2.26 6.44 10.79
C THR A 208 3.42 6.28 9.83
N ASP A 209 4.57 5.89 10.38
CA ASP A 209 5.75 5.45 9.66
C ASP A 209 6.42 4.38 10.53
N VAL A 210 6.22 3.11 10.18
CA VAL A 210 6.64 1.98 11.01
C VAL A 210 6.99 0.75 10.19
N LYS A 211 8.10 0.10 10.54
CA LYS A 211 8.51 -1.21 10.03
C LYS A 211 7.84 -2.33 10.82
N ILE A 212 7.02 -3.13 10.14
CA ILE A 212 6.31 -4.28 10.72
C ILE A 212 6.62 -5.51 9.90
N GLY A 213 6.97 -6.62 10.55
CA GLY A 213 7.17 -7.86 9.83
C GLY A 213 6.53 -9.06 10.49
N MET A 214 6.83 -10.22 9.92
CA MET A 214 6.25 -11.51 10.28
C MET A 214 7.34 -12.50 10.68
N ASP A 215 7.12 -13.27 11.75
CA ASP A 215 8.00 -14.37 12.13
C ASP A 215 7.61 -15.70 11.46
N ILE A 216 8.39 -16.77 11.69
CA ILE A 216 8.14 -18.11 11.13
C ILE A 216 6.79 -18.73 11.55
N ASN A 217 6.17 -18.23 12.62
CA ASN A 217 4.90 -18.73 13.14
C ASN A 217 3.71 -17.91 12.64
N GLY A 218 3.95 -16.88 11.81
CA GLY A 218 2.91 -15.97 11.34
C GLY A 218 2.53 -14.89 12.34
N ASN A 219 3.31 -14.68 13.42
CA ASN A 219 3.08 -13.56 14.31
C ASN A 219 3.54 -12.27 13.63
N VAL A 220 2.72 -11.21 13.71
CA VAL A 220 3.00 -9.92 13.08
C VAL A 220 3.26 -8.87 14.14
N GLY A 221 4.31 -8.06 13.96
CA GLY A 221 4.70 -7.06 14.95
C GLY A 221 5.88 -6.19 14.52
N VAL A 222 6.07 -5.09 15.24
CA VAL A 222 7.17 -4.16 15.01
C VAL A 222 8.50 -4.87 15.26
N GLY A 223 9.40 -4.81 14.27
CA GLY A 223 10.73 -5.44 14.35
C GLY A 223 10.73 -6.97 14.27
N LEU A 224 9.58 -7.63 14.13
CA LEU A 224 9.54 -9.06 13.84
C LEU A 224 9.99 -9.30 12.40
N LYS A 225 10.82 -10.32 12.21
CA LYS A 225 11.23 -10.86 10.91
C LYS A 225 11.90 -12.21 11.12
N ILE A 226 12.11 -12.95 10.04
CA ILE A 226 13.05 -14.07 10.06
C ILE A 226 14.47 -13.47 9.96
N PRO A 227 15.39 -13.78 10.90
CA PRO A 227 16.77 -13.30 10.81
C PRO A 227 17.43 -13.75 9.49
N ALA A 228 18.21 -12.88 8.85
CA ALA A 228 18.85 -13.19 7.56
C ALA A 228 19.82 -14.39 7.64
N ASN A 229 20.38 -14.68 8.81
CA ASN A 229 21.23 -15.83 9.07
C ASN A 229 20.47 -17.04 9.62
N ALA A 230 19.15 -16.99 9.74
CA ALA A 230 18.36 -18.13 10.17
C ALA A 230 18.44 -19.22 9.10
N VAL A 231 18.57 -20.46 9.58
CA VAL A 231 18.52 -21.63 8.72
C VAL A 231 17.15 -22.25 8.91
N ILE A 232 16.36 -22.27 7.84
CA ILE A 232 14.98 -22.72 7.86
C ILE A 232 14.76 -23.90 6.94
N SER A 233 13.76 -24.72 7.26
CA SER A 233 13.27 -25.83 6.45
C SER A 233 11.75 -25.84 6.44
N VAL A 234 11.13 -26.29 5.35
CA VAL A 234 9.67 -26.45 5.29
C VAL A 234 9.31 -27.94 5.31
N SER A 235 8.35 -28.31 6.15
CA SER A 235 7.83 -29.68 6.19
C SER A 235 6.31 -29.65 6.33
N GLY A 236 5.61 -30.19 5.34
CA GLY A 236 4.15 -30.17 5.31
C GLY A 236 3.53 -28.77 5.32
N GLY A 237 4.23 -27.77 4.76
CA GLY A 237 3.82 -26.36 4.77
C GLY A 237 4.11 -25.61 6.08
N VAL A 238 4.76 -26.26 7.06
CA VAL A 238 5.20 -25.64 8.31
C VAL A 238 6.66 -25.24 8.20
N ILE A 239 6.97 -23.99 8.54
CA ILE A 239 8.33 -23.44 8.55
C ILE A 239 8.97 -23.75 9.91
N ASN A 240 10.14 -24.36 9.90
CA ASN A 240 10.90 -24.71 11.09
C ASN A 240 12.25 -23.98 11.11
N ASN A 241 12.62 -23.42 12.25
CA ASN A 241 13.98 -22.93 12.48
C ASN A 241 14.86 -24.10 12.90
N VAL A 242 15.85 -24.44 12.06
CA VAL A 242 16.77 -25.55 12.27
C VAL A 242 18.17 -25.10 12.71
N GLY A 243 18.35 -23.79 12.95
CA GLY A 243 19.58 -23.22 13.48
C GLY A 243 19.90 -21.83 12.95
N VAL A 244 21.12 -21.39 13.21
CA VAL A 244 21.68 -20.12 12.72
C VAL A 244 22.93 -20.46 11.92
N SER A 245 23.06 -19.87 10.73
CA SER A 245 24.27 -20.00 9.92
C SER A 245 25.38 -19.19 10.57
N LEU A 246 26.49 -19.86 10.89
CA LEU A 246 27.68 -19.25 11.47
C LEU A 246 28.61 -18.63 10.40
N GLU A 247 28.29 -18.76 9.11
CA GLU A 247 29.19 -18.35 8.03
C GLU A 247 29.40 -16.84 7.92
N ASN A 248 28.58 -16.02 8.61
CA ASN A 248 28.71 -14.56 8.62
C ASN A 248 29.26 -13.96 9.94
N ASP A 249 29.62 -14.77 10.94
CA ASP A 249 30.09 -14.26 12.26
C ASP A 249 31.62 -14.34 12.45
N LEU A 250 32.33 -14.82 11.43
CA LEU A 250 33.80 -14.76 11.41
C LEU A 250 34.23 -13.52 10.65
N GLY A 251 34.07 -12.36 11.30
CA GLY A 251 34.84 -11.16 10.98
C GLY A 251 36.33 -11.41 11.21
N ILE A 252 36.96 -12.25 10.38
CA ILE A 252 38.40 -12.37 10.30
C ILE A 252 38.87 -11.15 9.52
N ALA A 253 39.28 -10.13 10.27
CA ALA A 253 40.16 -9.10 9.76
C ALA A 253 41.36 -9.78 9.10
N ALA A 254 41.46 -9.65 7.78
CA ALA A 254 42.69 -9.86 7.02
C ALA A 254 43.30 -8.48 6.71
#